data_AF-A0A931GCT0-F1
#
_entry.id   AF-A0A931GCT0-F1
#
_cell.length_a   1.000
_cell.length_b   1.000
_cell.length_c   1.000
_cell.angle_alpha   90.00
_cell.angle_beta   90.00
_cell.angle_gamma   90.00
#
_symmetry.space_group_name_H-M   'P 1'
#
loop_
_entity.id
_entity.type
_entity.pdbx_description
1 polymer ?
#
loop_
_entity_poly.entity_id
_entity_poly.type
_entity_poly.pdbx_seq_one_letter_code
_entity_poly.pdbx_strand_id
1 'polypeptide(L)'
;MITKGPKGWDVDFWLDKSAGIRKRKRGFRTKSEAERWVSDTRRQYSQRGRDPGERLSDLVDTWQELHGSTLKDPYRYSRTMAIAHALGNPIAATFTALDFGRYRTQRLKDCTPATVNHEHRYMKAVFNELIRLGVWHEANPLAMLRQLKVDETERAFLTLDECRLVLQECAASTNSHTLPVAQICLATGARWDEAESLTRPQVSNGQVRFVRTKNGKSRSVPIPAELEKLILSRGYPGNGKLFSSCRSAFRKAYERTGLHTPGQMTHILRHTFASHYMMQGGNIVTLQRILGHGDIKMTMRYSHLAPDHFATALTHSPLALLEVHETSV
;
A
#
# COMPACT_ATOMS: atom_id res chain seq x y z
N MET A 1 20.88 12.96 -41.25
CA MET A 1 22.16 13.30 -41.91
C MET A 1 23.17 12.23 -41.52
N ILE A 2 23.86 11.67 -42.51
CA ILE A 2 24.96 10.73 -42.31
C ILE A 2 26.23 11.46 -42.73
N THR A 3 27.22 11.56 -41.86
CA THR A 3 28.45 12.32 -42.10
C THR A 3 29.67 11.45 -41.82
N LYS A 4 30.78 11.71 -42.53
CA LYS A 4 32.06 11.03 -42.28
C LYS A 4 32.82 11.80 -41.20
N GLY A 5 33.16 11.13 -40.10
CA GLY A 5 33.91 11.68 -38.97
C GLY A 5 35.29 11.03 -38.82
N PRO A 6 36.08 11.45 -37.80
CA PRO A 6 37.46 10.97 -37.60
C PRO A 6 37.56 9.48 -37.23
N LYS A 7 36.51 8.91 -36.63
CA LYS A 7 36.46 7.52 -36.12
C LYS A 7 35.48 6.62 -36.89
N GLY A 8 35.00 7.05 -38.05
CA GLY A 8 34.01 6.31 -38.85
C GLY A 8 32.88 7.21 -39.36
N TRP A 9 31.72 6.61 -39.59
CA TRP A 9 30.51 7.31 -40.04
C TRP A 9 29.59 7.60 -38.87
N ASP A 10 29.00 8.79 -38.85
CA ASP A 10 28.11 9.27 -37.82
C ASP A 10 26.72 9.53 -38.40
N VAL A 11 25.69 9.29 -37.59
CA VAL A 11 24.29 9.46 -37.95
C VAL A 11 23.63 10.41 -36.96
N ASP A 12 22.92 11.40 -37.50
CA ASP A 12 22.05 12.31 -36.74
C ASP A 12 20.79 12.65 -37.55
N PHE A 13 19.63 12.14 -37.14
CA PHE A 13 18.37 12.42 -37.83
C PHE A 13 17.18 12.48 -36.87
N TRP A 14 16.13 13.18 -37.29
CA TRP A 14 14.83 13.11 -36.64
C TRP A 14 14.08 11.88 -37.12
N LEU A 15 13.75 10.99 -36.20
CA LEU A 15 12.91 9.82 -36.44
C LEU A 15 11.45 10.28 -36.56
N ASP A 16 11.03 11.17 -35.65
CA ASP A 16 9.74 11.85 -35.67
C ASP A 16 9.95 13.27 -35.15
N LYS A 17 9.67 14.28 -35.98
CA LYS A 17 9.84 15.69 -35.60
C LYS A 17 8.71 16.17 -34.68
N SER A 18 7.48 15.72 -34.92
CA SER A 18 6.30 16.08 -34.11
C SER A 18 6.40 15.52 -32.71
N ALA A 19 6.87 14.28 -32.56
CA ALA A 19 7.08 13.64 -31.27
C ALA A 19 8.44 13.99 -30.63
N GLY A 20 9.26 14.83 -31.26
CA GLY A 20 10.55 15.24 -30.72
C GLY A 20 11.62 14.12 -30.68
N ILE A 21 11.45 13.03 -31.43
CA ILE A 21 12.32 11.86 -31.39
C ILE A 21 13.50 12.05 -32.34
N ARG A 22 14.68 12.36 -31.78
CA ARG A 22 15.94 12.49 -32.53
C ARG A 22 16.90 11.34 -32.22
N LYS A 23 17.49 10.76 -33.26
CA LYS A 23 18.43 9.64 -33.19
C LYS A 23 19.83 10.03 -33.60
N ARG A 24 20.77 9.75 -32.70
CA ARG A 24 22.21 10.01 -32.88
C ARG A 24 23.00 8.76 -32.55
N LYS A 25 23.89 8.35 -33.45
CA LYS A 25 24.84 7.25 -33.21
C LYS A 25 26.11 7.51 -34.02
N ARG A 26 27.26 7.28 -33.39
CA ARG A 26 28.58 7.58 -33.96
C ARG A 26 29.42 6.32 -34.12
N GLY A 27 30.40 6.36 -35.02
CA GLY A 27 31.43 5.33 -35.16
C GLY A 27 31.00 4.07 -35.92
N PHE A 28 30.13 4.18 -36.92
CA PHE A 28 29.88 3.09 -37.86
C PHE A 28 31.13 2.87 -38.74
N ARG A 29 31.47 1.61 -39.07
CA ARG A 29 32.69 1.31 -39.84
C ARG A 29 32.53 1.74 -41.30
N THR A 30 31.34 1.56 -41.86
CA THR A 30 31.03 1.90 -43.25
C THR A 30 29.79 2.79 -43.35
N LYS A 31 29.67 3.52 -44.46
CA LYS A 31 28.48 4.32 -44.78
C LYS A 31 27.23 3.43 -44.89
N SER A 32 27.38 2.27 -45.53
CA SER A 32 26.30 1.30 -45.74
C SER A 32 25.75 0.74 -44.41
N GLU A 33 26.61 0.51 -43.41
CA GLU A 33 26.16 0.15 -42.06
C GLU A 33 25.32 1.26 -41.40
N ALA A 34 25.75 2.52 -41.53
CA ALA A 34 25.02 3.67 -41.02
C ALA A 34 23.66 3.82 -41.71
N GLU A 35 23.59 3.68 -43.04
CA GLU A 35 22.37 3.72 -43.83
C GLU A 35 21.40 2.59 -43.44
N ARG A 36 21.91 1.36 -43.30
CA ARG A 36 21.12 0.20 -42.86
C ARG A 36 20.53 0.43 -41.47
N TRP A 37 21.30 0.95 -40.52
CA TRP A 37 20.82 1.26 -39.18
C TRP A 37 19.70 2.32 -39.18
N VAL A 38 19.81 3.36 -40.00
CA VAL A 38 18.74 4.37 -40.16
C VAL A 38 17.47 3.72 -40.71
N SER A 39 17.60 2.93 -41.77
CA SER A 39 16.47 2.24 -42.41
C SER A 39 15.77 1.30 -41.44
N ASP A 40 16.52 0.46 -40.72
CA ASP A 40 15.97 -0.46 -39.72
C ASP A 40 15.28 0.29 -38.57
N THR A 41 15.87 1.40 -38.10
CA THR A 41 15.26 2.22 -37.04
C THR A 41 13.93 2.82 -37.49
N ARG A 42 13.85 3.33 -38.72
CA ARG A 42 12.61 3.85 -39.30
C ARG A 42 11.57 2.75 -39.49
N ARG A 43 11.97 1.57 -39.98
CA ARG A 43 11.08 0.42 -40.13
C ARG A 43 10.50 0.00 -38.78
N GLN A 44 11.34 -0.12 -37.74
CA GLN A 44 10.89 -0.48 -36.39
C GLN A 44 9.93 0.57 -35.83
N TYR A 45 10.20 1.86 -36.01
CA TYR A 45 9.30 2.92 -35.60
C TYR A 45 7.95 2.83 -36.31
N SER A 46 7.95 2.68 -37.63
CA SER A 46 6.73 2.54 -38.43
C SER A 46 5.91 1.30 -38.07
N GLN A 47 6.56 0.20 -37.68
CA GLN A 47 5.88 -1.04 -37.29
C GLN A 47 5.32 -0.96 -35.86
N ARG A 48 6.05 -0.33 -34.94
CA ARG A 48 5.71 -0.31 -33.51
C ARG A 48 4.92 0.92 -33.08
N GLY A 49 4.92 1.97 -33.90
CA GLY A 49 4.35 3.28 -33.56
C GLY A 49 5.07 4.02 -32.43
N ARG A 50 6.27 3.58 -32.03
CA ARG A 50 7.02 4.10 -30.88
C ARG A 50 8.51 4.00 -31.07
N ASP A 51 9.26 4.76 -30.27
CA ASP A 51 10.72 4.79 -30.33
C ASP A 51 11.34 3.41 -30.05
N PRO A 52 12.09 2.80 -31.00
CA PRO A 52 12.77 1.52 -30.76
C PRO A 52 13.83 1.56 -29.65
N GLY A 53 14.32 2.76 -29.29
CA GLY A 53 15.29 2.98 -28.21
C GLY A 53 14.68 3.44 -26.90
N GLU A 54 13.35 3.41 -26.77
CA GLU A 54 12.63 3.74 -25.55
C GLU A 54 13.08 2.85 -24.38
N ARG A 55 13.36 3.48 -23.24
CA ARG A 55 13.84 2.82 -22.01
C ARG A 55 12.70 2.58 -21.04
N LEU A 56 12.98 1.84 -19.97
CA LEU A 56 11.99 1.61 -18.91
C LEU A 56 11.50 2.92 -18.28
N SER A 57 12.37 3.92 -18.07
CA SER A 57 11.96 5.24 -17.57
C SER A 57 10.92 5.89 -18.46
N ASP A 58 11.14 5.84 -19.77
CA ASP A 58 10.28 6.49 -20.75
C ASP A 58 8.88 5.85 -20.73
N LEU A 59 8.81 4.51 -20.59
CA LEU A 59 7.53 3.82 -20.36
C LEU A 59 6.86 4.23 -19.03
N VAL A 60 7.64 4.45 -17.97
CA VAL A 60 7.09 4.90 -16.69
C VAL A 60 6.53 6.32 -16.80
N ASP A 61 7.17 7.20 -17.57
CA ASP A 61 6.69 8.55 -17.87
C ASP A 61 5.39 8.51 -18.64
N THR A 62 5.33 7.75 -19.74
CA THR A 62 4.10 7.57 -20.52
C THR A 62 2.99 6.93 -19.69
N TRP A 63 3.31 5.94 -18.87
CA TRP A 63 2.34 5.34 -17.95
C TRP A 63 1.83 6.37 -16.93
N GLN A 64 2.69 7.24 -16.42
CA GLN A 64 2.30 8.28 -15.47
C GLN A 64 1.37 9.31 -16.11
N GLU A 65 1.70 9.76 -17.32
CA GLU A 65 0.90 10.69 -18.10
C GLU A 65 -0.51 10.14 -18.35
N LEU A 66 -0.59 8.91 -18.89
CA LEU A 66 -1.84 8.33 -19.36
C LEU A 66 -2.70 7.70 -18.26
N HIS A 67 -2.10 7.26 -17.15
CA HIS A 67 -2.81 6.52 -16.11
C HIS A 67 -2.37 6.84 -14.69
N GLY A 68 -1.07 6.83 -14.41
CA GLY A 68 -0.53 6.94 -13.05
C GLY A 68 -0.96 8.21 -12.32
N SER A 69 -1.16 9.31 -13.04
CA SER A 69 -1.69 10.60 -12.56
C SER A 69 -3.08 10.51 -11.95
N THR A 70 -3.88 9.50 -12.33
CA THR A 70 -5.24 9.28 -11.82
C THR A 70 -5.27 8.53 -10.47
N LEU A 71 -4.14 7.96 -10.05
CA LEU A 71 -4.06 7.15 -8.85
C LEU A 71 -3.94 8.01 -7.58
N LYS A 72 -4.56 7.54 -6.50
CA LYS A 72 -4.53 8.22 -5.19
C LYS A 72 -3.17 8.15 -4.47
N ASP A 73 -2.21 7.38 -4.98
CA ASP A 73 -0.90 7.17 -4.35
C ASP A 73 0.14 8.12 -4.98
N PRO A 74 0.46 9.25 -4.33
CA PRO A 74 1.33 10.28 -4.92
C PRO A 74 2.77 9.81 -5.10
N TYR A 75 3.19 8.76 -4.39
CA TYR A 75 4.55 8.21 -4.49
C TYR A 75 4.63 7.05 -5.48
N ARG A 76 3.54 6.73 -6.19
CA ARG A 76 3.53 5.59 -7.10
C ARG A 76 4.49 5.81 -8.27
N TYR A 77 4.45 6.99 -8.87
CA TYR A 77 5.33 7.38 -9.97
C TYR A 77 6.81 7.32 -9.57
N SER A 78 7.21 8.10 -8.56
CA SER A 78 8.61 8.22 -8.15
C SER A 78 9.22 6.88 -7.73
N ARG A 79 8.46 6.01 -7.04
CA ARG A 79 8.93 4.66 -6.71
C ARG A 79 9.08 3.77 -7.94
N THR A 80 8.16 3.87 -8.90
CA THR A 80 8.25 3.09 -10.15
C THR A 80 9.44 3.55 -10.99
N MET A 81 9.69 4.86 -11.05
CA MET A 81 10.84 5.44 -11.71
C MET A 81 12.16 5.01 -11.06
N ALA A 82 12.22 5.00 -9.72
CA ALA A 82 13.38 4.50 -8.99
C ALA A 82 13.68 3.02 -9.29
N ILE A 83 12.66 2.19 -9.49
CA ILE A 83 12.84 0.79 -9.91
C ILE A 83 13.45 0.73 -11.32
N ALA A 84 12.94 1.52 -12.28
CA ALA A 84 13.49 1.58 -13.63
C ALA A 84 14.98 1.97 -13.63
N HIS A 85 15.36 2.96 -12.82
CA HIS A 85 16.77 3.35 -12.66
C HIS A 85 17.61 2.28 -11.98
N ALA A 86 17.10 1.65 -10.93
CA ALA A 86 17.82 0.59 -10.21
C ALA A 86 17.99 -0.68 -11.06
N LEU A 87 17.17 -0.87 -12.10
CA LEU A 87 17.34 -1.89 -13.14
C LEU A 87 18.43 -1.52 -14.18
N GLY A 88 19.07 -0.35 -14.05
CA GLY A 88 20.01 0.17 -15.05
C GLY A 88 19.34 0.85 -16.25
N ASN A 89 18.02 1.10 -16.15
CA ASN A 89 17.19 1.71 -17.18
C ASN A 89 17.41 1.12 -18.59
N PRO A 90 17.26 -0.21 -18.78
CA PRO A 90 17.50 -0.86 -20.05
C PRO A 90 16.51 -0.40 -21.13
N ILE A 91 16.84 -0.68 -22.39
CA ILE A 91 15.89 -0.54 -23.49
C ILE A 91 14.70 -1.45 -23.19
N ALA A 92 13.49 -0.90 -23.23
CA ALA A 92 12.30 -1.61 -22.79
C ALA A 92 12.05 -2.89 -23.61
N ALA A 93 12.30 -2.84 -24.92
CA ALA A 93 12.14 -3.98 -25.83
C ALA A 93 13.12 -5.15 -25.56
N THR A 94 14.21 -4.90 -24.83
CA THR A 94 15.19 -5.94 -24.46
C THR A 94 15.05 -6.38 -23.01
N PHE A 95 14.12 -5.79 -22.25
CA PHE A 95 13.94 -6.09 -20.84
C PHE A 95 13.20 -7.41 -20.65
N THR A 96 13.76 -8.31 -19.84
CA THR A 96 13.26 -9.67 -19.66
C THR A 96 12.94 -10.01 -18.19
N ALA A 97 12.25 -11.13 -17.99
CA ALA A 97 12.06 -11.70 -16.66
C ALA A 97 13.38 -12.04 -15.95
N LEU A 98 14.44 -12.40 -16.70
CA LEU A 98 15.76 -12.69 -16.15
C LEU A 98 16.40 -11.43 -15.57
N ASP A 99 16.28 -10.28 -16.24
CA ASP A 99 16.81 -9.00 -15.75
C ASP A 99 16.14 -8.62 -14.43
N PHE A 100 14.82 -8.73 -14.35
CA PHE A 100 14.11 -8.52 -13.09
C PHE A 100 14.47 -9.56 -12.03
N GLY A 101 14.71 -10.81 -12.42
CA GLY A 101 15.17 -11.87 -11.51
C GLY A 101 16.54 -11.57 -10.88
N ARG A 102 17.48 -11.03 -11.67
CA ARG A 102 18.79 -10.56 -11.19
C ARG A 102 18.64 -9.37 -10.26
N TYR A 103 17.84 -8.38 -10.66
CA TYR A 103 17.49 -7.23 -9.82
C TYR A 103 16.91 -7.66 -8.47
N ARG A 104 15.91 -8.56 -8.48
CA ARG A 104 15.31 -9.13 -7.27
C ARG A 104 16.36 -9.75 -6.35
N THR A 105 17.30 -10.52 -6.90
CA THR A 105 18.37 -11.16 -6.12
C THR A 105 19.26 -10.13 -5.43
N GLN A 106 19.59 -9.04 -6.12
CA GLN A 106 20.36 -7.96 -5.52
C GLN A 106 19.55 -7.20 -4.45
N ARG A 107 18.29 -6.87 -4.74
CA ARG A 107 17.41 -6.13 -3.82
C ARG A 107 17.15 -6.86 -2.51
N LEU A 108 17.06 -8.19 -2.54
CA LEU A 108 16.88 -9.01 -1.33
C LEU A 108 18.03 -8.90 -0.33
N LYS A 109 19.19 -8.37 -0.72
CA LYS A 109 20.28 -8.05 0.22
C LYS A 109 19.97 -6.85 1.10
N ASP A 110 19.12 -5.94 0.61
CA ASP A 110 18.86 -4.65 1.26
C ASP A 110 17.40 -4.51 1.73
N CYS A 111 16.48 -5.36 1.28
CA CYS A 111 15.06 -5.25 1.60
C CYS A 111 14.31 -6.58 1.67
N THR A 112 13.12 -6.53 2.26
CA THR A 112 12.30 -7.72 2.48
C THR A 112 11.71 -8.29 1.18
N PRO A 113 11.40 -9.60 1.11
CA PRO A 113 10.67 -10.21 0.00
C PRO A 113 9.36 -9.49 -0.34
N ALA A 114 8.64 -8.98 0.67
CA ALA A 114 7.42 -8.21 0.48
C ALA A 114 7.68 -6.91 -0.31
N THR A 115 8.76 -6.19 0.02
CA THR A 115 9.19 -4.98 -0.71
C THR A 115 9.47 -5.30 -2.17
N VAL A 116 10.25 -6.35 -2.46
CA VAL A 116 10.56 -6.72 -3.85
C VAL A 116 9.30 -7.17 -4.61
N ASN A 117 8.37 -7.86 -3.94
CA ASN A 117 7.07 -8.20 -4.52
C ASN A 117 6.21 -6.97 -4.85
N HIS A 118 6.33 -5.88 -4.07
CA HIS A 118 5.72 -4.60 -4.42
C HIS A 118 6.37 -3.99 -5.66
N GLU A 119 7.71 -3.94 -5.72
CA GLU A 119 8.46 -3.43 -6.88
C GLU A 119 8.09 -4.20 -8.16
N HIS A 120 8.00 -5.53 -8.08
CA HIS A 120 7.53 -6.38 -9.18
C HIS A 120 6.12 -6.01 -9.63
N ARG A 121 5.16 -5.88 -8.71
CA ARG A 121 3.79 -5.47 -9.06
C ARG A 121 3.74 -4.11 -9.75
N TYR A 122 4.66 -3.20 -9.42
CA TYR A 122 4.67 -1.86 -9.99
C TYR A 122 5.08 -1.93 -11.45
N MET A 123 6.22 -2.54 -11.75
CA MET A 123 6.69 -2.72 -13.13
C MET A 123 5.74 -3.57 -13.97
N LYS A 124 5.20 -4.66 -13.40
CA LYS A 124 4.22 -5.49 -14.11
C LYS A 124 2.96 -4.69 -14.46
N ALA A 125 2.50 -3.81 -13.57
CA ALA A 125 1.34 -2.96 -13.81
C ALA A 125 1.58 -1.91 -14.89
N VAL A 126 2.77 -1.31 -14.96
CA VAL A 126 3.16 -0.38 -16.05
C VAL A 126 2.96 -1.05 -17.41
N PHE A 127 3.58 -2.21 -17.62
CA PHE A 127 3.44 -2.94 -18.89
C PHE A 127 1.99 -3.34 -19.17
N ASN A 128 1.26 -3.88 -18.17
CA ASN A 128 -0.14 -4.27 -18.38
C ASN A 128 -1.04 -3.11 -18.80
N GLU A 129 -0.86 -1.93 -18.19
CA GLU A 129 -1.70 -0.78 -18.52
C GLU A 129 -1.33 -0.20 -19.88
N LEU A 130 -0.04 -0.09 -20.21
CA LEU A 130 0.38 0.36 -21.54
C LEU A 130 -0.02 -0.61 -22.66
N ILE A 131 -0.09 -1.91 -22.38
CA ILE A 131 -0.69 -2.89 -23.30
C ILE A 131 -2.17 -2.60 -23.52
N ARG A 132 -2.93 -2.39 -22.42
CA ARG A 132 -4.37 -2.10 -22.51
C ARG A 132 -4.66 -0.82 -23.29
N LEU A 133 -3.80 0.19 -23.15
CA LEU A 133 -3.91 1.46 -23.86
C LEU A 133 -3.39 1.41 -25.31
N GLY A 134 -2.87 0.28 -25.78
CA GLY A 134 -2.32 0.14 -27.13
C GLY A 134 -0.99 0.87 -27.34
N VAL A 135 -0.29 1.25 -26.27
CA VAL A 135 1.05 1.87 -26.35
C VAL A 135 2.13 0.79 -26.48
N TRP A 136 1.98 -0.31 -25.74
CA TRP A 136 2.90 -1.44 -25.78
C TRP A 136 2.27 -2.64 -26.50
N HIS A 137 2.90 -3.06 -27.59
CA HIS A 137 2.35 -4.09 -28.49
C HIS A 137 2.95 -5.49 -28.28
N GLU A 138 3.96 -5.63 -27.43
CA GLU A 138 4.60 -6.91 -27.14
C GLU A 138 3.99 -7.55 -25.88
N ALA A 139 4.35 -8.79 -25.58
CA ALA A 139 3.94 -9.42 -24.33
C ALA A 139 4.53 -8.67 -23.12
N ASN A 140 3.86 -8.74 -21.96
CA ASN A 140 4.43 -8.22 -20.72
C ASN A 140 5.61 -9.10 -20.28
N PRO A 141 6.85 -8.57 -20.17
CA PRO A 141 8.03 -9.37 -19.83
C PRO A 141 7.97 -9.99 -18.43
N LEU A 142 7.09 -9.49 -17.55
CA LEU A 142 6.90 -9.95 -16.18
C LEU A 142 5.58 -10.74 -16.00
N ALA A 143 4.89 -11.10 -17.09
CA ALA A 143 3.62 -11.84 -17.02
C ALA A 143 3.75 -13.15 -16.24
N MET A 144 4.76 -13.95 -16.58
CA MET A 144 4.99 -15.31 -16.06
C MET A 144 5.91 -15.36 -14.84
N LEU A 145 6.53 -14.23 -14.46
CA LEU A 145 7.40 -14.18 -13.30
C LEU A 145 6.54 -14.35 -12.03
N ARG A 146 6.89 -15.34 -11.20
CA ARG A 146 6.21 -15.58 -9.92
C ARG A 146 6.76 -14.62 -8.86
N GLN A 147 5.85 -14.14 -8.01
CA GLN A 147 6.23 -13.44 -6.79
C GLN A 147 6.88 -14.41 -5.80
N LEU A 148 7.74 -13.88 -4.93
CA LEU A 148 8.30 -14.65 -3.83
C LEU A 148 7.18 -15.03 -2.86
N LYS A 149 7.20 -16.26 -2.34
CA LYS A 149 6.34 -16.61 -1.21
C LYS A 149 6.78 -15.77 -0.02
N VAL A 150 5.81 -15.15 0.64
CA VAL A 150 6.01 -14.41 1.88
C VAL A 150 5.10 -15.06 2.89
N ASP A 151 5.68 -15.59 3.96
CA ASP A 151 4.89 -16.18 5.03
C ASP A 151 4.11 -15.07 5.74
N GLU A 152 2.84 -15.32 6.02
CA GLU A 152 2.04 -14.41 6.81
C GLU A 152 2.53 -14.47 8.25
N THR A 153 3.24 -13.44 8.69
CA THR A 153 3.55 -13.30 10.10
C THR A 153 2.28 -12.99 10.88
N GLU A 154 2.08 -13.77 11.94
CA GLU A 154 1.06 -13.46 12.94
C GLU A 154 1.33 -12.06 13.49
N ARG A 155 0.28 -11.25 13.59
CA ARG A 155 0.45 -9.87 14.05
C ARG A 155 0.48 -9.88 15.57
N ALA A 156 1.48 -9.22 16.12
CA ALA A 156 1.55 -9.00 17.55
C ALA A 156 0.37 -8.12 17.97
N PHE A 157 -0.11 -8.37 19.18
CA PHE A 157 -1.06 -7.54 19.89
C PHE A 157 -0.60 -7.41 21.33
N LEU A 158 -1.07 -6.38 22.02
CA LEU A 158 -0.67 -6.11 23.40
C LEU A 158 -1.59 -6.83 24.38
N THR A 159 -1.05 -7.31 25.50
CA THR A 159 -1.82 -7.74 26.67
C THR A 159 -2.49 -6.53 27.33
N LEU A 160 -3.44 -6.76 28.25
CA LEU A 160 -4.11 -5.66 28.95
C LEU A 160 -3.14 -4.85 29.83
N ASP A 161 -2.13 -5.50 30.43
CA ASP A 161 -1.10 -4.80 31.22
C ASP A 161 -0.20 -3.94 30.34
N GLU A 162 0.20 -4.46 29.18
CA GLU A 162 0.94 -3.68 28.19
C GLU A 162 0.11 -2.51 27.65
N CYS A 163 -1.21 -2.67 27.47
CA CYS A 163 -2.10 -1.56 27.12
C CYS A 163 -2.07 -0.46 28.19
N ARG A 164 -2.14 -0.84 29.48
CA ARG A 164 -2.08 0.10 30.59
C ARG A 164 -0.76 0.86 30.59
N LEU A 165 0.35 0.15 30.42
CA LEU A 165 1.69 0.74 30.33
C LEU A 165 1.81 1.73 29.16
N VAL A 166 1.35 1.35 27.96
CA VAL A 166 1.35 2.24 26.80
C VAL A 166 0.50 3.50 27.05
N LEU A 167 -0.67 3.36 27.66
CA LEU A 167 -1.53 4.51 27.98
C LEU A 167 -0.90 5.42 29.04
N GLN A 168 -0.22 4.86 30.05
CA GLN A 168 0.53 5.62 31.04
C GLN A 168 1.65 6.44 30.38
N GLU A 169 2.43 5.84 29.48
CA GLU A 169 3.47 6.55 28.74
C GLU A 169 2.90 7.61 27.78
N CYS A 170 1.72 7.36 27.20
CA CYS A 170 1.01 8.36 26.41
C CYS A 170 0.52 9.54 27.26
N ALA A 171 0.12 9.29 28.51
CA ALA A 171 -0.29 10.33 29.45
C ALA A 171 0.90 11.19 29.92
N ALA A 172 2.09 10.58 30.06
CA ALA A 172 3.34 11.26 30.38
C ALA A 172 3.96 12.02 29.18
N SER A 173 3.38 11.89 27.98
CA SER A 173 3.84 12.60 26.78
C SER A 173 3.64 14.11 26.90
N THR A 174 4.61 14.90 26.43
CA THR A 174 4.47 16.35 26.33
C THR A 174 3.40 16.78 25.32
N ASN A 175 3.00 15.90 24.40
CA ASN A 175 1.89 16.14 23.50
C ASN A 175 0.59 15.59 24.12
N SER A 176 -0.26 16.52 24.57
CA SER A 176 -1.54 16.24 25.24
C SER A 176 -2.56 15.46 24.40
N HIS A 177 -2.40 15.39 23.08
CA HIS A 177 -3.28 14.66 22.18
C HIS A 177 -2.89 13.18 22.02
N THR A 178 -1.69 12.79 22.45
CA THR A 178 -1.20 11.41 22.31
C THR A 178 -2.12 10.41 23.03
N LEU A 179 -2.49 10.72 24.28
CA LEU A 179 -3.37 9.88 25.09
C LEU A 179 -4.77 9.69 24.49
N PRO A 180 -5.55 10.75 24.18
CA PRO A 180 -6.89 10.56 23.62
C PRO A 180 -6.86 9.82 22.28
N VAL A 181 -5.87 10.09 21.40
CA VAL A 181 -5.74 9.37 20.13
C VAL A 181 -5.43 7.88 20.33
N ALA A 182 -4.57 7.54 21.29
CA ALA A 182 -4.28 6.15 21.63
C ALA A 182 -5.52 5.43 22.19
N GLN A 183 -6.29 6.10 23.07
CA GLN A 183 -7.54 5.55 23.61
C GLN A 183 -8.61 5.36 22.53
N ILE A 184 -8.74 6.29 21.57
CA ILE A 184 -9.62 6.10 20.41
C ILE A 184 -9.23 4.84 19.64
N CYS A 185 -7.93 4.63 19.38
CA CYS A 185 -7.46 3.46 18.65
C CYS A 185 -7.78 2.15 19.38
N LEU A 186 -7.57 2.11 20.71
CA LEU A 186 -7.88 0.94 21.54
C LEU A 186 -9.39 0.72 21.73
N ALA A 187 -10.21 1.77 21.72
CA ALA A 187 -11.66 1.65 21.90
C ALA A 187 -12.41 1.29 20.60
N THR A 188 -11.86 1.66 19.44
CA THR A 188 -12.60 1.58 18.15
C THR A 188 -11.89 0.79 17.06
N GLY A 189 -10.64 0.36 17.29
CA GLY A 189 -9.80 -0.26 16.27
C GLY A 189 -9.44 0.69 15.12
N ALA A 190 -9.54 2.00 15.31
CA ALA A 190 -9.16 2.98 14.29
C ALA A 190 -7.69 2.86 13.89
N ARG A 191 -7.36 3.22 12.64
CA ARG A 191 -5.96 3.47 12.28
C ARG A 191 -5.51 4.76 12.96
N TRP A 192 -4.22 4.86 13.29
CA TRP A 192 -3.66 6.05 13.93
C TRP A 192 -4.05 7.34 13.17
N ASP A 193 -3.83 7.37 11.85
CA ASP A 193 -4.10 8.55 11.04
C ASP A 193 -5.61 8.86 10.95
N GLU A 194 -6.48 7.85 11.03
CA GLU A 194 -7.94 8.06 11.08
C GLU A 194 -8.36 8.69 12.43
N ALA A 195 -7.72 8.30 13.53
CA ALA A 195 -7.99 8.85 14.85
C ALA A 195 -7.38 10.25 15.03
N GLU A 196 -6.14 10.47 14.60
CA GLU A 196 -5.43 11.76 14.68
C GLU A 196 -6.08 12.84 13.80
N SER A 197 -6.71 12.44 12.69
CA SER A 197 -7.36 13.37 11.76
C SER A 197 -8.83 13.70 12.08
N LEU A 198 -9.38 13.18 13.18
CA LEU A 198 -10.76 13.45 13.58
C LEU A 198 -11.03 14.95 13.75
N THR A 199 -12.19 15.38 13.29
CA THR A 199 -12.73 16.73 13.55
C THR A 199 -13.78 16.69 14.64
N ARG A 200 -14.03 17.84 15.27
CA ARG A 200 -14.99 17.92 16.39
C ARG A 200 -16.40 17.40 16.03
N PRO A 201 -16.99 17.70 14.85
CA PRO A 201 -18.30 17.17 14.48
C PRO A 201 -18.36 15.64 14.30
N GLN A 202 -17.21 14.96 14.20
CA GLN A 202 -17.15 13.50 14.08
C GLN A 202 -17.22 12.79 15.43
N VAL A 203 -17.19 13.52 16.54
CA VAL A 203 -17.25 12.97 17.89
C VAL A 203 -18.46 13.58 18.59
N SER A 204 -19.53 12.79 18.72
CA SER A 204 -20.78 13.22 19.34
C SER A 204 -21.65 12.02 19.70
N ASN A 205 -22.54 12.19 20.68
CA ASN A 205 -23.59 11.21 21.03
C ASN A 205 -23.04 9.81 21.36
N GLY A 206 -21.92 9.73 22.08
CA GLY A 206 -21.30 8.47 22.50
C GLY A 206 -20.67 7.69 21.35
N GLN A 207 -20.29 8.33 20.24
CA GLN A 207 -19.74 7.66 19.06
C GLN A 207 -18.72 8.51 18.30
N VAL A 208 -17.82 7.80 17.62
CA VAL A 208 -16.86 8.39 16.67
C VAL A 208 -17.23 7.98 15.25
N ARG A 209 -17.44 8.96 14.37
CA ARG A 209 -17.75 8.78 12.95
C ARG A 209 -16.50 8.93 12.09
N PHE A 210 -15.99 7.84 11.54
CA PHE A 210 -14.89 7.85 10.58
C PHE A 210 -15.45 8.02 9.16
N VAL A 211 -15.17 9.17 8.54
CA VAL A 211 -15.60 9.50 7.17
C VAL A 211 -14.42 9.44 6.19
N ARG A 212 -14.69 9.15 4.91
CA ARG A 212 -13.67 9.18 3.82
C ARG A 212 -12.43 8.33 4.12
N THR A 213 -12.61 7.15 4.71
CA THR A 213 -11.50 6.22 4.97
C THR A 213 -10.85 5.77 3.66
N LYS A 214 -9.64 5.18 3.71
CA LYS A 214 -8.88 4.71 2.53
C LYS A 214 -9.71 3.84 1.56
N ASN A 215 -10.77 3.21 2.05
CA ASN A 215 -11.67 2.32 1.30
C ASN A 215 -13.04 2.95 0.95
N GLY A 216 -13.25 4.24 1.16
CA GLY A 216 -14.46 4.97 0.77
C GLY A 216 -15.71 4.72 1.63
N LYS A 217 -15.69 3.76 2.56
CA LYS A 217 -16.82 3.47 3.46
C LYS A 217 -16.71 4.28 4.75
N SER A 218 -17.76 5.01 5.08
CA SER A 218 -17.93 5.67 6.37
C SER A 218 -18.44 4.66 7.41
N ARG A 219 -18.04 4.82 8.67
CA ARG A 219 -18.50 3.99 9.79
C ARG A 219 -18.59 4.81 11.08
N SER A 220 -19.54 4.47 11.93
CA SER A 220 -19.65 5.00 13.29
C SER A 220 -19.35 3.88 14.29
N VAL A 221 -18.54 4.17 15.31
CA VAL A 221 -18.19 3.22 16.36
C VAL A 221 -18.53 3.84 17.72
N PRO A 222 -19.34 3.18 18.56
CA PRO A 222 -19.63 3.67 19.90
C PRO A 222 -18.37 3.79 20.76
N ILE A 223 -18.34 4.78 21.66
CA ILE A 223 -17.27 5.00 22.63
C ILE A 223 -17.86 5.30 24.02
N PRO A 224 -17.11 5.02 25.11
CA PRO A 224 -17.53 5.42 26.46
C PRO A 224 -17.67 6.94 26.60
N ALA A 225 -18.63 7.39 27.41
CA ALA A 225 -18.90 8.81 27.66
C ALA A 225 -17.66 9.56 28.21
N GLU A 226 -16.88 8.91 29.08
CA GLU A 226 -15.63 9.47 29.62
C GLU A 226 -14.57 9.69 28.53
N LEU A 227 -14.52 8.82 27.53
CA LEU A 227 -13.61 8.99 26.39
C LEU A 227 -14.05 10.17 25.51
N GLU A 228 -15.35 10.31 25.24
CA GLU A 228 -15.88 11.47 24.52
C GLU A 228 -15.53 12.77 25.24
N LYS A 229 -15.75 12.83 26.56
CA LYS A 229 -15.39 13.98 27.40
C LYS A 229 -13.88 14.28 27.35
N LEU A 230 -13.03 13.26 27.43
CA LEU A 230 -11.58 13.45 27.32
C LEU A 230 -11.18 14.00 25.94
N ILE A 231 -11.74 13.46 24.86
CA ILE A 231 -11.47 13.89 23.49
C ILE A 231 -11.85 15.37 23.31
N LEU A 232 -13.06 15.74 23.73
CA LEU A 232 -13.59 17.09 23.52
C LEU A 232 -12.92 18.13 24.43
N SER A 233 -12.45 17.74 25.63
CA SER A 233 -11.73 18.63 26.55
C SER A 233 -10.27 18.86 26.17
N ARG A 234 -9.60 17.84 25.62
CA ARG A 234 -8.19 17.94 25.18
C ARG A 234 -8.03 18.43 23.75
N GLY A 235 -9.04 18.21 22.90
CA GLY A 235 -8.98 18.60 21.50
C GLY A 235 -9.18 20.10 21.28
N TYR A 236 -8.66 20.60 20.15
CA TYR A 236 -8.81 22.00 19.78
C TYR A 236 -10.29 22.46 19.74
N PRO A 237 -10.55 23.75 20.04
CA PRO A 237 -11.89 24.32 19.92
C PRO A 237 -12.32 24.48 18.45
N GLY A 238 -13.61 24.69 18.23
CA GLY A 238 -14.19 24.91 16.90
C GLY A 238 -14.44 23.62 16.10
N ASN A 239 -14.77 23.77 14.80
CA ASN A 239 -15.21 22.67 13.94
C ASN A 239 -14.07 21.97 13.16
N GLY A 240 -12.82 22.38 13.40
CA GLY A 240 -11.63 21.84 12.74
C GLY A 240 -11.17 20.49 13.30
N LYS A 241 -9.91 20.15 13.00
CA LYS A 241 -9.23 18.98 13.58
C LYS A 241 -9.19 19.10 15.10
N LEU A 242 -9.44 17.99 15.80
CA LEU A 242 -9.32 17.92 17.25
C LEU A 242 -7.87 17.86 17.70
N PHE A 243 -6.99 17.22 16.92
CA PHE A 243 -5.64 16.88 17.38
C PHE A 243 -4.56 17.47 16.49
N SER A 244 -3.44 17.81 17.11
CA SER A 244 -2.17 18.03 16.44
C SER A 244 -1.55 16.70 16.02
N SER A 245 -0.54 16.76 15.15
CA SER A 245 0.26 15.58 14.85
C SER A 245 0.93 15.07 16.13
N CYS A 246 0.60 13.85 16.51
CA CYS A 246 1.06 13.20 17.74
C CYS A 246 1.66 11.82 17.46
N ARG A 247 1.69 11.34 16.21
CA ARG A 247 2.31 10.06 15.83
C ARG A 247 3.76 9.90 16.30
N SER A 248 4.58 10.94 16.16
CA SER A 248 5.97 10.94 16.63
C SER A 248 6.05 10.91 18.16
N ALA A 249 5.10 11.56 18.85
CA ALA A 249 5.02 11.53 20.30
C ALA A 249 4.58 10.16 20.81
N PHE A 250 3.62 9.51 20.13
CA PHE A 250 3.24 8.12 20.39
C PHE A 250 4.40 7.16 20.19
N ARG A 251 5.18 7.31 19.11
CA ARG A 251 6.39 6.48 18.90
C ARG A 251 7.34 6.58 20.09
N LYS A 252 7.63 7.79 20.56
CA LYS A 252 8.51 7.99 21.73
C LYS A 252 7.90 7.42 23.01
N ALA A 253 6.59 7.56 23.21
CA ALA A 253 5.89 6.97 24.35
C ALA A 253 5.97 5.44 24.32
N TYR A 254 5.74 4.85 23.15
CA TYR A 254 5.86 3.41 22.94
C TYR A 254 7.30 2.92 23.17
N GLU A 255 8.31 3.63 22.67
CA GLU A 255 9.73 3.31 22.91
C GLU A 255 10.08 3.27 24.42
N ARG A 256 9.51 4.17 25.24
CA ARG A 256 9.74 4.19 26.69
C ARG A 256 9.16 2.97 27.43
N THR A 257 8.18 2.29 26.85
CA THR A 257 7.63 1.05 27.45
C THR A 257 8.60 -0.13 27.38
N GLY A 258 9.62 -0.07 26.52
CA GLY A 258 10.52 -1.21 26.26
C GLY A 258 9.89 -2.33 25.42
N LEU A 259 8.62 -2.21 25.00
CA LEU A 259 7.93 -3.22 24.20
C LEU A 259 8.47 -3.28 22.76
N HIS A 260 8.62 -4.48 22.23
CA HIS A 260 9.22 -4.71 20.92
C HIS A 260 8.23 -5.35 19.93
N THR A 261 7.62 -4.50 19.08
CA THR A 261 6.68 -4.92 18.01
C THR A 261 7.11 -4.38 16.65
N PRO A 262 8.16 -4.97 16.03
CA PRO A 262 8.80 -4.42 14.85
C PRO A 262 7.83 -4.35 13.66
N GLY A 263 7.81 -3.21 12.98
CA GLY A 263 6.96 -2.96 11.80
C GLY A 263 5.45 -2.79 12.10
N GLN A 264 5.01 -2.94 13.35
CA GLN A 264 3.58 -2.93 13.70
C GLN A 264 3.13 -1.73 14.53
N MET A 265 4.06 -0.94 15.07
CA MET A 265 3.77 0.20 15.97
C MET A 265 2.62 1.10 15.50
N THR A 266 2.54 1.38 14.21
CA THR A 266 1.53 2.29 13.62
C THR A 266 0.10 1.72 13.62
N HIS A 267 -0.02 0.41 13.82
CA HIS A 267 -1.26 -0.36 13.82
C HIS A 267 -1.40 -1.25 15.06
N ILE A 268 -0.46 -1.19 16.01
CA ILE A 268 -0.43 -2.13 17.15
C ILE A 268 -1.70 -2.02 17.97
N LEU A 269 -2.14 -0.80 18.30
CA LEU A 269 -3.38 -0.55 19.05
C LEU A 269 -4.63 -1.10 18.33
N ARG A 270 -4.65 -1.05 16.99
CA ARG A 270 -5.73 -1.63 16.18
C ARG A 270 -5.70 -3.16 16.21
N HIS A 271 -4.51 -3.76 16.13
CA HIS A 271 -4.35 -5.22 16.28
C HIS A 271 -4.75 -5.67 17.67
N THR A 272 -4.37 -4.92 18.70
CA THR A 272 -4.81 -5.10 20.08
C THR A 272 -6.32 -5.08 20.20
N PHE A 273 -7.00 -4.02 19.74
CA PHE A 273 -8.46 -3.97 19.76
C PHE A 273 -9.09 -5.19 19.08
N ALA A 274 -8.64 -5.51 17.86
CA ALA A 274 -9.21 -6.61 17.09
C ALA A 274 -9.00 -7.98 17.75
N SER A 275 -7.82 -8.18 18.36
CA SER A 275 -7.46 -9.44 19.01
C SER A 275 -8.29 -9.63 20.27
N HIS A 276 -8.32 -8.64 21.16
CA HIS A 276 -9.15 -8.69 22.37
C HIS A 276 -10.64 -8.79 22.04
N TYR A 277 -11.12 -8.11 21.00
CA TYR A 277 -12.51 -8.23 20.55
C TYR A 277 -12.87 -9.68 20.18
N MET A 278 -12.01 -10.38 19.43
CA MET A 278 -12.25 -11.78 19.08
C MET A 278 -12.10 -12.71 20.27
N MET A 279 -11.09 -12.51 21.12
CA MET A 279 -10.88 -13.29 22.35
C MET A 279 -12.08 -13.25 23.30
N GLN A 280 -12.81 -12.14 23.32
CA GLN A 280 -14.05 -11.98 24.11
C GLN A 280 -15.30 -12.50 23.40
N GLY A 281 -15.17 -13.34 22.36
CA GLY A 281 -16.30 -13.92 21.63
C GLY A 281 -16.99 -12.96 20.65
N GLY A 282 -16.32 -11.86 20.28
CA GLY A 282 -16.87 -10.89 19.34
C GLY A 282 -17.14 -11.48 17.96
N ASN A 283 -18.18 -10.99 17.29
CA ASN A 283 -18.55 -11.46 15.97
C ASN A 283 -17.61 -10.94 14.87
N ILE A 284 -17.04 -11.83 14.06
CA ILE A 284 -16.03 -11.48 13.03
C ILE A 284 -16.57 -10.53 11.93
N VAL A 285 -17.85 -10.62 11.59
CA VAL A 285 -18.50 -9.74 10.59
C VAL A 285 -18.70 -8.34 11.19
N THR A 286 -19.08 -8.26 12.46
CA THR A 286 -19.12 -6.99 13.19
C THR A 286 -17.74 -6.37 13.28
N LEU A 287 -16.70 -7.15 13.61
CA LEU A 287 -15.33 -6.68 13.63
C LEU A 287 -14.89 -6.15 12.26
N GLN A 288 -15.24 -6.82 11.15
CA GLN A 288 -14.94 -6.33 9.79
C GLN A 288 -15.52 -4.93 9.56
N ARG A 289 -16.76 -4.68 10.01
CA ARG A 289 -17.44 -3.39 9.89
C ARG A 289 -16.78 -2.34 10.79
N ILE A 290 -16.49 -2.65 12.04
CA ILE A 290 -15.78 -1.77 13.00
C ILE A 290 -14.40 -1.37 12.46
N LEU A 291 -13.67 -2.32 11.88
CA LEU A 291 -12.36 -2.09 11.31
C LEU A 291 -12.42 -1.41 9.92
N GLY A 292 -13.56 -1.40 9.25
CA GLY A 292 -13.71 -0.86 7.89
C GLY A 292 -12.93 -1.65 6.83
N HIS A 293 -12.82 -2.97 7.00
CA HIS A 293 -12.18 -3.85 6.02
C HIS A 293 -13.10 -4.09 4.81
N GLY A 294 -12.57 -3.84 3.61
CA GLY A 294 -13.31 -4.04 2.35
C GLY A 294 -13.51 -5.51 1.99
N ASP A 295 -12.59 -6.37 2.42
CA ASP A 295 -12.60 -7.82 2.22
C ASP A 295 -12.52 -8.51 3.59
N ILE A 296 -13.39 -9.49 3.82
CA ILE A 296 -13.44 -10.28 5.05
C ILE A 296 -12.13 -11.03 5.30
N LYS A 297 -11.39 -11.43 4.24
CA LYS A 297 -10.08 -12.10 4.36
C LYS A 297 -9.10 -11.29 5.21
N MET A 298 -9.18 -9.96 5.18
CA MET A 298 -8.34 -9.10 6.02
C MET A 298 -8.65 -9.24 7.52
N THR A 299 -9.91 -9.52 7.86
CA THR A 299 -10.39 -9.72 9.24
C THR A 299 -10.21 -11.16 9.69
N MET A 300 -10.31 -12.13 8.78
CA MET A 300 -10.14 -13.56 9.10
C MET A 300 -8.81 -13.88 9.78
N ARG A 301 -7.80 -13.02 9.63
CA ARG A 301 -6.54 -13.14 10.39
C ARG A 301 -6.70 -13.16 11.91
N TYR A 302 -7.82 -12.69 12.46
CA TYR A 302 -8.09 -12.71 13.91
C TYR A 302 -9.03 -13.87 14.31
N SER A 303 -9.53 -14.65 13.35
CA SER A 303 -10.55 -15.68 13.61
C SER A 303 -10.05 -16.79 14.54
N HIS A 304 -8.76 -17.11 14.50
CA HIS A 304 -8.13 -18.12 15.36
C HIS A 304 -8.09 -17.72 16.85
N LEU A 305 -8.37 -16.44 17.17
CA LEU A 305 -8.45 -15.95 18.55
C LEU A 305 -9.86 -16.08 19.14
N ALA A 306 -10.86 -16.42 18.31
CA ALA A 306 -12.21 -16.65 18.81
C ALA A 306 -12.22 -17.89 19.71
N PRO A 307 -12.95 -17.87 20.84
CA PRO A 307 -13.14 -19.09 21.62
C PRO A 307 -13.78 -20.19 20.78
N ASP A 308 -13.40 -21.44 21.01
CA ASP A 308 -14.01 -22.59 20.36
C ASP A 308 -15.46 -22.74 20.82
N HIS A 309 -16.39 -22.35 19.96
CA HIS A 309 -17.83 -22.40 20.24
C HIS A 309 -18.53 -23.57 19.53
N PHE A 310 -17.83 -24.62 19.10
CA PHE A 310 -18.48 -25.76 18.43
C PHE A 310 -19.60 -26.39 19.28
N ALA A 311 -19.48 -26.35 20.62
CA ALA A 311 -20.51 -26.81 21.54
C ALA A 311 -21.80 -25.95 21.52
N THR A 312 -21.73 -24.66 21.14
CA THR A 312 -22.94 -23.82 21.06
C THR A 312 -23.84 -24.21 19.90
N ALA A 313 -23.33 -24.93 18.90
CA ALA A 313 -24.14 -25.47 17.81
C ALA A 313 -25.23 -26.43 18.32
N LEU A 314 -24.96 -27.16 19.41
CA LEU A 314 -25.94 -28.03 20.04
C LEU A 314 -27.08 -27.20 20.65
N THR A 315 -26.75 -26.14 21.40
CA THR A 315 -27.74 -25.31 22.11
C THR A 315 -28.48 -24.30 21.22
N HIS A 316 -27.93 -23.95 20.06
CA HIS A 316 -28.52 -23.00 19.12
C HIS A 316 -29.15 -23.68 17.90
N SER A 317 -29.19 -25.01 17.86
CA SER A 317 -29.86 -25.75 16.80
C SER A 317 -31.38 -25.57 16.90
N PRO A 318 -32.13 -25.61 15.78
CA PRO A 318 -33.59 -25.57 15.81
C PRO A 318 -34.20 -26.64 16.72
N LEU A 319 -33.59 -27.83 16.79
CA LEU A 319 -34.06 -28.93 17.65
C LEU A 319 -33.98 -28.57 19.13
N ALA A 320 -32.84 -28.06 19.60
CA ALA A 320 -32.67 -27.65 20.99
C ALA A 320 -33.61 -26.49 21.40
N LEU A 321 -33.94 -25.60 20.46
CA LEU A 321 -34.86 -24.50 20.72
C LEU A 321 -36.33 -24.95 20.84
N LEU A 322 -36.70 -26.05 20.17
CA LEU A 322 -38.05 -26.63 20.27
C LEU A 322 -38.28 -27.30 21.63
N GLU A 323 -37.30 -28.02 22.16
CA GLU A 323 -37.39 -28.72 23.46
C GLU A 323 -37.57 -27.77 24.66
N VAL A 324 -37.02 -26.55 24.58
CA VAL A 324 -37.20 -25.51 25.61
C VAL A 324 -38.62 -24.94 25.62
N HIS A 325 -39.33 -24.96 24.49
CA HIS A 325 -40.71 -24.49 24.40
C HIS A 325 -41.72 -25.52 24.88
N GLU A 326 -41.45 -26.82 24.76
CA GLU A 326 -42.33 -27.87 25.28
C GLU A 326 -42.30 -28.00 26.82
N THR A 327 -41.24 -27.55 27.47
CA THR A 327 -41.09 -27.59 28.94
C THR A 327 -41.64 -26.36 29.66
N SER A 328 -42.11 -25.34 28.92
CA SER A 328 -42.64 -24.08 29.46
C SER A 328 -44.18 -23.94 29.36
N VAL A 329 -44.89 -25.03 29.07
CA VAL A 329 -46.36 -25.09 28.92
C VAL A 329 -47.00 -25.90 30.04
#